data_AF-A0A699YQR1-F1
#
_entry.id   AF-A0A699YQR1-F1
#
_cell.length_a   1.000
_cell.length_b   1.000
_cell.length_c   1.000
_cell.angle_alpha   90.00
_cell.angle_beta   90.00
_cell.angle_gamma   90.00
#
_symmetry.space_group_name_H-M   'P 1'
#
loop_
_entity.id
_entity.type
_entity.pdbx_description
1 polymer ?
#
loop_
_entity_poly.entity_id
_entity_poly.type
_entity_poly.pdbx_seq_one_letter_code
_entity_poly.pdbx_strand_id
1 'polypeptide(L)' 'MHSWSTAAGTYPGHSCRPWSKFITPDNQHLASPEALDFLDKLLRYDHQERLTCKEALAHPYFAIVHEQEAARAMTS' A
#
# COMPACT_ATOMS: atom_id res chain seq x y z
N MET A 1 -24.09 27.66 30.76
CA MET A 1 -24.62 26.82 29.68
C MET A 1 -23.96 27.25 28.38
N HIS A 2 -22.97 26.51 27.89
CA HIS A 2 -22.77 26.25 26.45
C HIS A 2 -22.02 24.92 26.38
N SER A 3 -22.81 23.88 26.12
CA SER A 3 -22.39 22.49 26.00
C SER A 3 -21.55 22.34 24.73
N TRP A 4 -20.27 22.03 24.86
CA TRP A 4 -19.41 21.62 23.73
C TRP A 4 -19.59 20.13 23.39
N SER A 5 -20.76 19.55 23.68
CA SER A 5 -21.05 18.17 23.31
C SER A 5 -21.12 18.01 21.79
N THR A 6 -20.30 17.08 21.31
CA THR A 6 -20.46 16.36 20.04
C THR A 6 -19.99 17.07 18.77
N ALA A 7 -18.70 17.00 18.51
CA ALA A 7 -18.20 16.79 17.15
C ALA A 7 -16.98 15.88 17.23
N ALA A 8 -17.17 14.62 16.84
CA ALA A 8 -16.14 13.61 16.74
C ALA A 8 -14.92 14.15 15.98
N GLY A 9 -13.74 13.84 16.51
CA GLY A 9 -12.45 14.34 16.06
C GLY A 9 -12.24 14.21 14.54
N THR A 10 -12.11 15.34 13.87
CA THR A 10 -11.44 15.41 12.59
C THR A 10 -10.26 16.34 12.76
N TYR A 11 -9.10 15.80 13.16
CA TYR A 11 -7.85 16.54 13.11
C TYR A 11 -7.53 16.83 11.63
N PRO A 12 -7.47 18.10 11.18
CA PRO A 12 -7.05 18.44 9.82
C PRO A 12 -5.53 18.35 9.76
N GLY A 13 -4.99 17.13 9.78
CA GLY A 13 -3.54 16.92 9.92
C GLY A 13 -2.92 15.98 8.89
N HIS A 14 -3.59 14.89 8.53
CA HIS A 14 -2.98 13.86 7.67
C HIS A 14 -4.04 13.22 6.78
N SER A 15 -4.56 13.96 5.79
CA SER A 15 -5.28 13.31 4.70
C SER A 15 -4.26 12.52 3.88
N CYS A 16 -4.20 11.19 4.07
CA CYS A 16 -3.46 10.29 3.19
C CYS A 16 -3.90 10.60 1.76
N ARG A 17 -3.03 11.22 0.96
CA ARG A 17 -3.39 11.53 -0.42
C ARG A 17 -3.55 10.19 -1.14
N PRO A 18 -4.66 9.97 -1.85
CA PRO A 18 -4.84 8.71 -2.56
C PRO A 18 -3.69 8.52 -3.54
N TRP A 19 -3.11 7.32 -3.55
CA TRP A 19 -2.00 6.97 -4.44
C TRP A 19 -2.33 7.22 -5.92
N SER A 20 -3.61 7.23 -6.26
CA SER A 20 -4.16 7.62 -7.56
C SER A 20 -3.63 8.97 -8.08
N LYS A 21 -3.23 9.89 -7.21
CA LYS A 21 -2.69 11.20 -7.59
C LYS A 21 -1.27 11.12 -8.17
N PHE A 22 -0.58 10.02 -7.95
CA PHE A 22 0.76 9.77 -8.49
C PHE A 22 0.72 8.91 -9.77
N ILE A 23 -0.47 8.53 -10.25
CA ILE A 23 -0.63 7.78 -11.48
C ILE A 23 -0.59 8.74 -12.66
N THR A 24 0.38 8.52 -13.55
CA THR A 24 0.56 9.17 -14.84
C THR A 24 0.25 8.17 -15.95
N PRO A 25 -0.07 8.61 -17.19
CA PRO A 25 -0.31 7.70 -18.30
C PRO A 25 0.89 6.78 -18.59
N ASP A 26 2.10 7.23 -18.26
CA ASP A 26 3.33 6.45 -18.40
C ASP A 26 3.40 5.31 -17.37
N ASN A 27 3.01 5.54 -16.11
CA ASN A 27 3.13 4.54 -15.05
C ASN A 27 1.82 3.75 -14.75
N GLN A 28 0.73 4.04 -15.48
CA GLN A 28 -0.58 3.44 -15.25
C GLN A 28 -0.55 1.90 -15.33
N HIS A 29 0.28 1.36 -16.22
CA HIS A 29 0.45 -0.09 -16.37
C HIS A 29 1.22 -0.74 -15.20
N LEU A 30 1.95 0.05 -14.40
CA LEU A 30 2.67 -0.39 -13.20
C LEU A 30 1.85 -0.15 -11.92
N ALA A 31 0.93 0.82 -11.95
CA ALA A 31 0.11 1.24 -10.81
C ALA A 31 -1.15 0.35 -10.63
N SER A 32 -0.94 -0.96 -10.52
CA SER A 32 -2.01 -1.92 -10.21
C SER A 32 -2.57 -1.69 -8.79
N PRO A 33 -3.84 -1.99 -8.52
CA PRO A 33 -4.45 -1.80 -7.20
C PRO A 33 -3.68 -2.53 -6.08
N GLU A 34 -3.13 -3.71 -6.37
CA GLU A 34 -2.30 -4.48 -5.44
C GLU A 34 -0.94 -3.80 -5.15
N ALA A 35 -0.37 -3.08 -6.11
CA ALA A 35 0.87 -2.33 -5.95
C ALA A 35 0.67 -1.12 -5.03
N LEU A 36 -0.48 -0.45 -5.17
CA LEU A 36 -0.85 0.70 -4.34
C LEU A 36 -1.13 0.28 -2.89
N ASP A 37 -1.82 -0.85 -2.71
CA ASP A 37 -2.07 -1.43 -1.39
C ASP A 37 -0.77 -1.87 -0.69
N PHE A 38 0.17 -2.44 -1.45
CA PHE A 38 1.52 -2.74 -0.94
C PHE A 38 2.25 -1.46 -0.48
N LEU A 39 2.20 -0.39 -1.28
CA LEU A 39 2.81 0.91 -0.94
C LEU A 39 2.17 1.55 0.30
N ASP A 40 0.84 1.47 0.46
CA ASP A 40 0.12 1.99 1.63
C ASP A 40 0.60 1.36 2.93
N LYS A 41 0.78 0.04 2.92
CA LYS A 41 1.20 -0.74 4.09
C LYS A 41 2.70 -0.61 4.38
N LEU A 42 3.51 -0.19 3.40
CA LEU A 42 4.94 0.07 3.57
C LEU A 42 5.22 1.50 4.05
N LEU A 43 4.51 2.48 3.49
CA LEU A 43 4.71 3.91 3.74
C LEU A 43 3.85 4.41 4.90
N ARG A 44 3.87 3.66 6.01
CA ARG A 44 3.28 4.06 7.30
C ARG A 44 4.26 4.93 8.08
N TYR A 45 3.72 5.98 8.69
CA TYR A 45 4.49 6.88 9.55
C TYR A 45 4.98 6.15 10.82
N ASP A 46 4.10 5.34 11.40
CA ASP A 46 4.44 4.45 12.51
C ASP A 46 5.24 3.23 12.00
N HIS A 47 6.36 2.93 12.64
CA HIS A 47 7.24 1.84 12.24
C HIS A 47 6.76 0.46 12.72
N GLN A 48 5.89 0.39 13.74
CA GLN A 48 5.30 -0.87 14.19
C GLN A 48 4.18 -1.32 13.24
N GLU A 49 3.49 -0.38 12.59
CA GLU A 49 2.49 -0.66 11.56
C GLU A 49 3.08 -0.90 10.16
N ARG A 50 4.39 -0.71 9.99
CA ARG A 50 5.09 -0.99 8.73
C ARG A 50 5.19 -2.50 8.53
N LEU A 51 4.80 -2.97 7.34
CA LEU A 51 5.01 -4.37 6.93
C LEU A 51 6.45 -4.81 7.15
N THR A 52 6.63 -5.96 7.79
CA THR A 52 7.95 -6.60 7.88
C THR A 52 8.35 -7.17 6.52
N CYS A 53 9.66 -7.37 6.28
CA CYS A 53 10.13 -7.91 5.00
C CYS A 53 9.49 -9.26 4.64
N LYS A 54 9.20 -10.11 5.63
CA LYS A 54 8.55 -11.40 5.41
C LYS A 54 7.12 -11.24 4.91
N GLU A 55 6.35 -10.33 5.51
CA GLU A 55 4.98 -10.04 5.09
C GLU A 55 4.95 -9.31 3.74
N ALA A 56 5.94 -8.44 3.49
CA ALA A 56 6.09 -7.78 2.22
C ALA A 56 6.32 -8.76 1.06
N LEU A 57 7.19 -9.77 1.25
CA LEU A 57 7.45 -10.81 0.26
C LEU A 57 6.28 -11.78 0.05
N ALA A 58 5.40 -11.92 1.05
CA ALA A 58 4.17 -12.70 0.98
C ALA A 58 3.00 -11.93 0.35
N HIS A 59 3.19 -10.66 -0.03
CA HIS A 59 2.13 -9.85 -0.62
C HIS A 59 1.74 -10.37 -2.01
N PRO A 60 0.44 -10.40 -2.36
CA PRO A 60 -0.03 -10.86 -3.67
C PRO A 60 0.58 -10.10 -4.86
N TYR A 61 1.03 -8.86 -4.65
CA TYR A 61 1.82 -8.11 -5.62
C TYR A 61 3.04 -8.89 -6.16
N PHE A 62 3.69 -9.70 -5.32
CA PHE A 62 4.84 -10.51 -5.72
C PHE A 62 4.45 -11.91 -6.22
N ALA A 63 3.17 -12.29 -6.22
CA ALA A 63 2.74 -13.63 -6.67
C ALA A 63 3.16 -13.92 -8.11
N ILE A 64 3.08 -12.92 -8.99
CA ILE A 64 3.53 -13.03 -10.39
C ILE A 64 5.03 -13.36 -10.45
N VAL A 65 5.85 -12.71 -9.61
CA VAL A 65 7.30 -12.96 -9.57
C VAL A 65 7.60 -14.37 -9.08
N HIS A 66 6.90 -14.83 -8.04
CA HIS A 66 7.05 -16.20 -7.53
C HIS A 66 6.67 -17.25 -8.58
N GLU A 67 5.59 -17.02 -9.33
CA GLU A 67 5.17 -17.90 -10.42
C GLU A 67 6.19 -17.94 -11.55
N GLN A 68 6.75 -16.79 -11.95
CA GLN A 68 7.80 -16.71 -12.97
C GLN A 68 9.08 -17.42 -12.54
N GLU A 69 9.52 -17.23 -11.28
CA GLU A 69 10.69 -17.90 -10.73
C GLU A 69 10.48 -19.42 -10.65
N ALA A 70 9.30 -19.86 -10.21
CA ALA A 70 8.93 -21.28 -10.18
C ALA A 70 8.92 -21.90 -11.59
N ALA A 71 8.34 -21.21 -12.57
CA ALA A 71 8.35 -21.64 -13.97
C ALA A 71 9.77 -21.72 -14.53
N ARG A 72 10.64 -20.77 -14.20
CA ARG A 72 12.05 -20.76 -14.65
C ARG A 72 12.85 -21.90 -14.01
N ALA A 73 12.58 -22.23 -12.75
CA ALA A 73 13.19 -23.36 -12.05
C ALA A 73 12.76 -24.72 -12.61
N MET A 74 11.55 -24.84 -13.17
CA MET A 74 11.05 -26.07 -13.79
C MET A 74 11.58 -26.31 -15.22
N THR A 75 12.12 -25.28 -15.86
CA THR A 75 12.64 -25.34 -17.24
C THR A 75 14.16 -25.61 -17.31
N SER A 76 14.86 -25.69 -16.17
CA SER A 76 16.31 -25.97 -16.09
C SER A 76 16.63 -27.40 -15.66
#